data_AF-A0A6P0YYQ3-F1
#
_entry.id   AF-A0A6P0YYQ3-F1
#
_cell.length_a   1.000
_cell.length_b   1.000
_cell.length_c   1.000
_cell.angle_alpha   90.00
_cell.angle_beta   90.00
_cell.angle_gamma   90.00
#
_symmetry.space_group_name_H-M   'P 1'
#
loop_
_entity.id
_entity.type
_entity.pdbx_description
1 polymer ?
#
loop_
_entity_poly.entity_id
_entity_poly.type
_entity_poly.pdbx_seq_one_letter_code
_entity_poly.pdbx_strand_id
1 'polypeptide(L)'
;MQVQAGVFISPQDAQAFVERLKKDKPDLGNQVLVQAVSLSDIYQLDQKNEQQSANDSEGLDFAFVPRQQQVQLAQQLLVRNGQTQQQFQGVPLFYAKGGPEKGYLTVKQEDGTQVIPFFFEQGQLQAMVENFKRQNPNIADSVTMEVVPLENVIDTLETSDNKQLNNIVLVPSQESISFIQSLQNSSRQGTPQAPATNRPQN
;
A
#
# COMPACT_ATOMS: atom_id res chain seq x y z
N MET A 1 15.71 -22.90 9.35
CA MET A 1 14.69 -21.93 9.80
C MET A 1 14.70 -20.82 8.78
N GLN A 2 13.64 -20.64 8.00
CA GLN A 2 13.51 -19.47 7.14
C GLN A 2 13.30 -18.24 8.02
N VAL A 3 14.04 -17.17 7.75
CA VAL A 3 13.88 -15.89 8.45
C VAL A 3 12.91 -15.05 7.61
N GLN A 4 11.76 -14.69 8.19
CA GLN A 4 10.79 -13.81 7.53
C GLN A 4 10.89 -12.39 8.08
N ALA A 5 10.95 -11.41 7.18
CA ALA A 5 10.82 -9.99 7.53
C ALA A 5 9.38 -9.53 7.31
N GLY A 6 8.74 -9.01 8.35
CA GLY A 6 7.39 -8.46 8.27
C GLY A 6 7.38 -7.07 7.63
N VAL A 7 6.69 -6.91 6.51
CA VAL A 7 6.46 -5.62 5.83
C VAL A 7 5.06 -5.12 6.16
N PHE A 8 4.97 -4.13 7.04
CA PHE A 8 3.70 -3.61 7.52
C PHE A 8 3.12 -2.57 6.58
N ILE A 9 1.86 -2.76 6.17
CA ILE A 9 1.13 -1.79 5.34
C ILE A 9 0.73 -0.54 6.16
N SER A 10 0.55 -0.70 7.49
CA SER A 10 0.28 0.41 8.42
C SER A 10 1.53 0.81 9.21
N PRO A 11 1.91 2.10 9.16
CA PRO A 11 2.93 2.67 10.04
C PRO A 11 2.64 2.48 11.53
N GLN A 12 1.38 2.59 11.97
CA GLN A 12 0.94 2.39 13.35
C GLN A 12 1.16 0.94 13.80
N ASP A 13 0.81 -0.03 12.96
CA ASP A 13 1.03 -1.45 13.28
C ASP A 13 2.54 -1.76 13.40
N ALA A 14 3.36 -1.17 12.52
CA ALA A 14 4.82 -1.28 12.59
C ALA A 14 5.38 -0.65 13.89
N GLN A 15 4.89 0.53 14.27
CA GLN A 15 5.30 1.21 15.50
C GLN A 15 4.88 0.40 16.73
N ALA A 16 3.65 -0.13 16.76
CA ALA A 16 3.17 -0.98 17.84
C ALA A 16 4.00 -2.26 17.97
N PHE A 17 4.44 -2.85 16.85
CA PHE A 17 5.37 -3.97 16.86
C PHE A 17 6.72 -3.62 17.50
N VAL A 18 7.33 -2.50 17.10
CA VAL A 18 8.61 -2.03 17.67
C VAL A 18 8.49 -1.72 19.17
N GLU A 19 7.40 -1.07 19.60
CA GLU A 19 7.19 -0.77 21.02
C GLU A 19 6.99 -2.05 21.86
N ARG A 20 6.30 -3.05 21.32
CA ARG A 20 6.21 -4.37 21.96
C ARG A 20 7.58 -5.04 22.03
N LEU A 21 8.37 -4.95 20.96
CA LEU A 21 9.72 -5.52 20.92
C LEU A 21 10.65 -4.85 21.95
N LYS A 22 10.58 -3.53 22.12
CA LYS A 22 11.33 -2.82 23.17
C LYS A 22 10.97 -3.28 24.57
N LYS A 23 9.69 -3.61 24.80
CA LYS A 23 9.21 -4.13 26.09
C LYS A 23 9.66 -5.58 26.32
N ASP A 24 9.54 -6.42 25.31
CA ASP A 24 9.72 -7.88 25.46
C ASP A 24 11.19 -8.30 25.28
N LYS A 25 11.95 -7.59 24.45
CA LYS A 25 13.39 -7.79 24.19
C LYS A 25 14.12 -6.44 24.04
N PRO A 26 14.40 -5.74 25.16
CA PRO A 26 14.99 -4.40 25.13
C PRO A 26 16.29 -4.30 24.34
N ASP A 27 17.17 -5.31 24.46
CA ASP A 27 18.46 -5.36 23.77
C ASP A 27 18.30 -5.26 22.25
N LEU A 28 17.24 -5.87 21.70
CA LEU A 28 16.93 -5.84 20.27
C LEU A 28 16.05 -4.63 19.91
N GLY A 29 14.99 -4.37 20.68
CA GLY A 29 14.02 -3.32 20.37
C GLY A 29 14.60 -1.91 20.38
N ASN A 30 15.64 -1.66 21.17
CA ASN A 30 16.35 -0.37 21.18
C ASN A 30 17.25 -0.15 19.94
N GLN A 31 17.49 -1.19 19.14
CA GLN A 31 18.29 -1.13 17.92
C GLN A 31 17.41 -1.08 16.65
N VAL A 32 16.09 -1.22 16.77
CA VAL A 32 15.16 -1.31 15.65
C VAL A 32 14.36 -0.02 15.53
N LEU A 33 14.19 0.46 14.30
CA LEU A 33 13.37 1.61 13.97
C LEU A 33 12.48 1.31 12.76
N VAL A 34 11.32 1.95 12.71
CA VAL A 34 10.39 1.83 11.56
C VAL A 34 10.94 2.64 10.40
N GLN A 35 11.18 1.98 9.26
CA GLN A 35 11.60 2.63 8.01
C GLN A 35 10.48 2.54 6.97
N ALA A 36 10.20 3.65 6.30
CA ALA A 36 9.36 3.65 5.11
C ALA A 36 10.17 3.12 3.93
N VAL A 37 9.67 2.07 3.28
CA VAL A 37 10.25 1.47 2.09
C VAL A 37 9.18 1.42 0.99
N SER A 38 9.59 1.52 -0.28
CA SER A 38 8.63 1.40 -1.37
C SER A 38 8.29 -0.08 -1.61
N LEU A 39 7.05 -0.37 -1.99
CA LEU A 39 6.65 -1.74 -2.36
C LEU A 39 7.44 -2.25 -3.57
N SER A 40 7.84 -1.36 -4.47
CA SER A 40 8.72 -1.68 -5.60
C SER A 40 10.11 -2.14 -5.16
N ASP A 41 10.68 -1.53 -4.11
CA ASP A 41 11.99 -1.95 -3.59
C ASP A 41 11.90 -3.33 -2.94
N ILE A 42 10.83 -3.58 -2.17
CA ILE A 42 10.57 -4.89 -1.56
C ILE A 42 10.41 -5.96 -2.66
N TYR A 43 9.61 -5.67 -3.68
CA TYR A 43 9.42 -6.56 -4.81
C TYR A 43 10.74 -6.88 -5.55
N GLN A 44 11.56 -5.87 -5.82
CA GLN A 44 12.87 -6.09 -6.47
C GLN A 44 13.84 -6.88 -5.60
N LEU A 45 13.76 -6.72 -4.28
CA LEU A 45 14.60 -7.45 -3.35
C LEU A 45 14.17 -8.92 -3.27
N ASP A 46 12.86 -9.18 -3.25
CA ASP A 46 12.28 -10.52 -3.29
C ASP A 46 12.70 -11.27 -4.56
N GLN A 47 12.55 -10.65 -5.73
CA GLN A 47 13.00 -11.19 -7.01
C GLN A 47 14.50 -11.53 -7.05
N LYS A 48 15.35 -10.68 -6.44
CA LYS A 48 16.79 -10.96 -6.32
C LYS A 48 17.06 -12.14 -5.39
N ASN A 49 16.35 -12.20 -4.26
CA ASN A 49 16.50 -13.27 -3.28
C ASN A 49 16.08 -14.62 -3.87
N GLU A 50 14.99 -14.69 -4.64
CA GLU A 50 14.59 -15.93 -5.33
C GLU A 50 15.65 -16.39 -6.34
N GLN A 51 16.21 -15.47 -7.12
CA GLN A 51 17.27 -15.77 -8.09
C GLN A 51 18.56 -16.26 -7.41
N GLN A 52 18.87 -15.75 -6.21
CA GLN A 52 20.04 -16.14 -5.42
C GLN A 52 19.81 -17.44 -4.63
N SER A 53 18.58 -17.68 -4.17
CA SER A 53 18.20 -18.82 -3.32
C SER A 53 17.89 -20.09 -4.10
N ALA A 54 17.87 -20.05 -5.44
CA ALA A 54 17.80 -21.23 -6.29
C ALA A 54 18.94 -22.25 -6.02
N ASN A 55 20.02 -21.83 -5.33
CA ASN A 55 21.12 -22.69 -4.91
C ASN A 55 21.29 -22.86 -3.39
N ASP A 56 20.61 -22.09 -2.53
CA ASP A 56 20.74 -22.14 -1.06
C ASP A 56 19.42 -21.80 -0.34
N SER A 57 19.03 -22.57 0.67
CA SER A 57 17.76 -22.45 1.41
C SER A 57 17.69 -21.28 2.43
N GLU A 58 18.47 -20.22 2.22
CA GLU A 58 18.66 -19.10 3.18
C GLU A 58 18.11 -17.74 2.67
N GLY A 59 17.21 -17.75 1.68
CA GLY A 59 16.55 -16.54 1.19
C GLY A 59 15.71 -15.83 2.27
N LEU A 60 15.84 -14.51 2.34
CA LEU A 60 14.96 -13.66 3.15
C LEU A 60 13.60 -13.55 2.45
N ASP A 61 12.57 -14.05 3.11
CA ASP A 61 11.18 -14.04 2.64
C ASP A 61 10.43 -12.85 3.29
N PHE A 62 9.66 -12.11 2.50
CA PHE A 62 8.91 -10.94 2.94
C PHE A 62 7.44 -11.27 3.16
N ALA A 63 7.01 -11.21 4.42
CA ALA A 63 5.61 -11.36 4.76
C ALA A 63 4.93 -9.98 4.81
N PHE A 64 4.02 -9.71 3.86
CA PHE A 64 3.20 -8.50 3.94
C PHE A 64 2.17 -8.62 5.07
N VAL A 65 2.17 -7.65 5.98
CA VAL A 65 1.25 -7.60 7.12
C VAL A 65 0.13 -6.61 6.83
N PRO A 66 -1.10 -7.08 6.56
CA PRO A 66 -2.22 -6.21 6.25
C PRO A 66 -2.77 -5.52 7.50
N ARG A 67 -3.50 -4.42 7.28
CA ARG A 67 -4.35 -3.83 8.31
C ARG A 67 -5.54 -4.75 8.58
N GLN A 68 -5.66 -5.28 9.79
CA GLN A 68 -6.71 -6.24 10.13
C GLN A 68 -8.13 -5.71 9.88
N GLN A 69 -8.36 -4.41 10.12
CA GLN A 69 -9.63 -3.76 9.82
C GLN A 69 -9.98 -3.83 8.32
N GLN A 70 -8.99 -3.62 7.44
CA GLN A 70 -9.20 -3.69 5.99
C GLN A 70 -9.47 -5.13 5.54
N VAL A 71 -8.83 -6.13 6.15
CA VAL A 71 -9.13 -7.55 5.90
C VAL A 71 -10.59 -7.89 6.25
N GLN A 72 -11.10 -7.37 7.38
CA GLN A 72 -12.49 -7.57 7.77
C GLN A 72 -13.47 -6.91 6.78
N LEU A 73 -13.16 -5.69 6.33
CA LEU A 73 -13.95 -4.99 5.32
C LEU A 73 -13.94 -5.71 3.98
N ALA A 74 -12.79 -6.27 3.57
CA ALA A 74 -12.67 -7.10 2.39
C ALA A 74 -13.57 -8.34 2.46
N GLN A 75 -13.56 -9.06 3.59
CA GLN A 75 -14.44 -10.22 3.80
C GLN A 75 -15.92 -9.85 3.72
N GLN A 76 -16.32 -8.73 4.34
CA GLN A 76 -17.69 -8.24 4.26
C GLN A 76 -18.10 -7.88 2.82
N LEU A 77 -17.18 -7.31 2.04
CA LEU A 77 -17.42 -6.97 0.64
C LEU A 77 -17.57 -8.23 -0.23
N LEU A 78 -16.73 -9.25 -0.03
CA LEU A 78 -16.86 -10.53 -0.74
C LEU A 78 -18.22 -11.19 -0.46
N VAL A 79 -18.65 -11.24 0.81
CA VAL A 79 -19.96 -11.77 1.20
C VAL A 79 -21.10 -10.97 0.55
N ARG A 80 -21.01 -9.63 0.54
CA ARG A 80 -22.00 -8.77 -0.14
C ARG A 80 -22.07 -9.04 -1.64
N ASN A 81 -20.95 -9.37 -2.25
CA ASN A 81 -20.85 -9.71 -3.68
C ASN A 81 -21.23 -11.18 -3.97
N GLY A 82 -21.79 -11.91 -2.99
CA GLY A 82 -22.31 -13.26 -3.16
C GLY A 82 -21.28 -14.38 -3.01
N GLN A 83 -20.05 -14.06 -2.60
CA GLN A 83 -19.04 -15.08 -2.32
C GLN A 83 -19.21 -15.63 -0.89
N THR A 84 -19.45 -16.94 -0.76
CA THR A 84 -19.68 -17.58 0.54
C THR A 84 -18.39 -17.87 1.28
N GLN A 85 -18.28 -17.35 2.51
CA GLN A 85 -17.39 -17.80 3.61
C GLN A 85 -15.89 -17.96 3.29
N GLN A 86 -15.36 -17.31 2.27
CA GLN A 86 -13.91 -17.29 2.06
C GLN A 86 -13.26 -16.33 3.05
N GLN A 87 -12.32 -16.85 3.84
CA GLN A 87 -11.39 -16.01 4.58
C GLN A 87 -10.54 -15.25 3.56
N PHE A 88 -10.58 -13.93 3.61
CA PHE A 88 -9.66 -13.09 2.85
C PHE A 88 -8.25 -13.29 3.39
N GLN A 89 -7.31 -13.64 2.51
CA GLN A 89 -5.89 -13.82 2.82
C GLN A 89 -5.07 -12.82 2.00
N GLY A 90 -3.98 -12.32 2.58
CA GLY A 90 -3.11 -11.32 1.96
C GLY A 90 -3.56 -9.88 2.21
N VAL A 91 -2.95 -8.95 1.47
CA VAL A 91 -3.22 -7.51 1.62
C VAL A 91 -4.38 -7.07 0.73
N PRO A 92 -5.49 -6.55 1.28
CA PRO A 92 -6.63 -6.16 0.48
C PRO A 92 -6.36 -4.88 -0.32
N LEU A 93 -6.63 -4.96 -1.62
CA LEU A 93 -6.75 -3.82 -2.52
C LEU A 93 -8.19 -3.70 -3.01
N PHE A 94 -8.78 -2.52 -2.82
CA PHE A 94 -10.15 -2.22 -3.20
C PHE A 94 -10.18 -1.43 -4.50
N TYR A 95 -11.07 -1.80 -5.42
CA TYR A 95 -11.27 -1.11 -6.69
C TYR A 95 -12.75 -1.12 -7.08
N ALA A 96 -13.12 -0.39 -8.12
CA ALA A 96 -14.51 -0.36 -8.61
C ALA A 96 -14.60 -0.69 -10.09
N LYS A 97 -15.72 -1.32 -10.46
CA LYS A 97 -16.15 -1.58 -11.84
C LYS A 97 -17.51 -0.96 -12.10
N GLY A 98 -17.84 -0.68 -13.35
CA GLY A 98 -19.13 -0.10 -13.73
C GLY A 98 -19.24 0.21 -15.21
N GLY A 99 -20.36 0.85 -15.57
CA GLY A 99 -20.73 1.11 -16.96
C GLY A 99 -21.30 -0.14 -17.66
N PRO A 100 -21.71 0.01 -18.94
CA PRO A 100 -22.34 -1.06 -19.70
C PRO A 100 -21.50 -2.34 -19.81
N GLU A 101 -20.17 -2.18 -19.86
CA GLU A 101 -19.21 -3.27 -20.01
C GLU A 101 -18.67 -3.79 -18.67
N LYS A 102 -19.11 -3.23 -17.53
CA LYS A 102 -18.54 -3.51 -16.20
C LYS A 102 -17.01 -3.36 -16.17
N GLY A 103 -16.49 -2.38 -16.91
CA GLY A 103 -15.07 -2.06 -16.96
C GLY A 103 -14.59 -1.42 -15.66
N TYR A 104 -13.26 -1.35 -15.48
CA TYR A 104 -12.69 -0.64 -14.35
C TYR A 104 -13.08 0.85 -14.35
N LEU A 105 -13.40 1.39 -13.18
CA LEU A 105 -13.53 2.83 -13.02
C LEU A 105 -12.14 3.45 -13.10
N THR A 106 -12.01 4.49 -13.92
CA THR A 106 -10.77 5.25 -14.08
C THR A 106 -10.91 6.65 -13.49
N VAL A 107 -9.79 7.22 -13.09
CA VAL A 107 -9.67 8.63 -12.70
C VAL A 107 -8.68 9.32 -13.63
N LYS A 108 -8.98 10.56 -13.98
CA LYS A 108 -8.08 11.41 -14.78
C LYS A 108 -7.12 12.14 -13.84
N GLN A 109 -5.83 11.98 -14.05
CA GLN A 109 -4.78 12.73 -13.35
C GLN A 109 -4.65 14.15 -13.89
N GLU A 110 -3.90 15.01 -13.20
CA GLU A 110 -3.69 16.40 -13.58
C GLU A 110 -3.02 16.56 -14.96
N ASP A 111 -2.13 15.63 -15.31
CA ASP A 111 -1.44 15.55 -16.61
C ASP A 111 -2.33 15.04 -17.74
N GLY A 112 -3.57 14.64 -17.41
CA GLY A 112 -4.57 14.14 -18.35
C GLY A 112 -4.58 12.61 -18.53
N THR A 113 -3.65 11.89 -17.91
CA THR A 113 -3.56 10.43 -17.96
C THR A 113 -4.73 9.79 -17.22
N GLN A 114 -5.32 8.73 -17.78
CA GLN A 114 -6.33 7.93 -17.08
C GLN A 114 -5.67 6.76 -16.34
N VAL A 115 -5.98 6.61 -15.06
CA VAL A 115 -5.47 5.52 -14.23
C VAL A 115 -6.59 4.74 -13.57
N ILE A 116 -6.30 3.49 -13.23
CA ILE A 116 -7.19 2.59 -12.50
C ILE A 116 -6.71 2.53 -11.05
N PRO A 117 -7.39 3.20 -10.12
CA PRO A 117 -6.94 3.28 -8.74
C PRO A 117 -7.33 2.02 -7.95
N PHE A 118 -6.33 1.43 -7.28
CA PHE A 118 -6.49 0.32 -6.34
C PHE A 118 -6.09 0.82 -4.96
N PHE A 119 -7.02 0.84 -4.01
CA PHE A 119 -6.84 1.48 -2.71
C PHE A 119 -6.51 0.45 -1.62
N PHE A 120 -5.57 0.78 -0.75
CA PHE A 120 -5.33 0.02 0.48
C PHE A 120 -6.40 0.28 1.57
N GLU A 121 -7.24 1.30 1.40
CA GLU A 121 -8.29 1.68 2.35
C GLU A 121 -9.66 1.76 1.66
N GLN A 122 -10.60 0.93 2.11
CA GLN A 122 -11.94 0.85 1.51
C GLN A 122 -12.71 2.19 1.57
N GLY A 123 -12.50 2.98 2.62
CA GLY A 123 -13.14 4.31 2.75
C GLY A 123 -12.74 5.28 1.64
N GLN A 124 -11.49 5.22 1.17
CA GLN A 124 -11.04 6.05 0.04
C GLN A 124 -11.72 5.64 -1.27
N LEU A 125 -11.87 4.33 -1.53
CA LEU A 125 -12.64 3.85 -2.67
C LEU A 125 -14.10 4.30 -2.59
N GLN A 126 -14.71 4.18 -1.41
CA GLN A 126 -16.11 4.57 -1.21
C GLN A 126 -16.35 6.04 -1.55
N ALA A 127 -15.49 6.94 -1.05
CA ALA A 127 -15.58 8.36 -1.37
C ALA A 127 -15.46 8.64 -2.87
N MET A 128 -14.54 7.93 -3.56
CA MET A 128 -14.38 8.02 -5.01
C MET A 128 -15.65 7.56 -5.73
N VAL A 129 -16.20 6.40 -5.36
CA VAL A 129 -17.41 5.83 -5.96
C VAL A 129 -18.62 6.74 -5.74
N GLU A 130 -18.80 7.29 -4.54
CA GLU A 130 -19.89 8.22 -4.23
C GLU A 130 -19.78 9.51 -5.07
N ASN A 131 -18.57 10.05 -5.23
CA ASN A 131 -18.35 11.19 -6.12
C ASN A 131 -18.64 10.85 -7.59
N PHE A 132 -18.18 9.69 -8.06
CA PHE A 132 -18.43 9.22 -9.43
C PHE A 132 -19.93 9.06 -9.71
N LYS A 133 -20.69 8.45 -8.79
CA LYS A 133 -22.15 8.28 -8.90
C LYS A 133 -22.89 9.60 -8.98
N ARG A 134 -22.47 10.61 -8.19
CA ARG A 134 -23.05 11.96 -8.25
C ARG A 134 -22.82 12.65 -9.59
N GLN A 135 -21.65 12.44 -10.19
CA GLN A 135 -21.28 13.02 -11.48
C GLN A 135 -21.91 12.27 -12.67
N ASN A 136 -22.17 10.96 -12.51
CA ASN A 136 -22.63 10.07 -13.58
C ASN A 136 -23.88 9.28 -13.16
N PRO A 137 -25.03 9.95 -12.93
CA PRO A 137 -26.24 9.31 -12.42
C PRO A 137 -26.75 8.18 -13.32
N ASN A 138 -26.57 8.30 -14.64
CA ASN A 138 -27.06 7.33 -15.63
C ASN A 138 -26.44 5.93 -15.51
N ILE A 139 -25.25 5.82 -14.89
CA ILE A 139 -24.54 4.55 -14.71
C ILE A 139 -24.29 4.24 -13.23
N ALA A 140 -24.83 5.05 -12.31
CA ALA A 140 -24.57 4.93 -10.88
C ALA A 140 -24.93 3.55 -10.31
N ASP A 141 -26.03 2.96 -10.78
CA ASP A 141 -26.51 1.64 -10.33
C ASP A 141 -25.64 0.49 -10.84
N SER A 142 -24.87 0.71 -11.92
CA SER A 142 -23.97 -0.30 -12.46
C SER A 142 -22.65 -0.42 -11.68
N VAL A 143 -22.35 0.55 -10.81
CA VAL A 143 -21.04 0.63 -10.14
C VAL A 143 -20.98 -0.32 -8.95
N THR A 144 -20.04 -1.26 -9.00
CA THR A 144 -19.74 -2.23 -7.96
C THR A 144 -18.34 -1.99 -7.39
N MET A 145 -18.19 -2.16 -6.08
CA MET A 145 -16.88 -2.22 -5.42
C MET A 145 -16.44 -3.69 -5.33
N GLU A 146 -15.17 -3.93 -5.58
CA GLU A 146 -14.54 -5.24 -5.53
C GLU A 146 -13.24 -5.17 -4.72
N VAL A 147 -12.73 -6.34 -4.33
CA VAL A 147 -11.48 -6.46 -3.59
C VAL A 147 -10.66 -7.63 -4.13
N VAL A 148 -9.34 -7.46 -4.12
CA VAL A 148 -8.37 -8.46 -4.57
C VAL A 148 -7.14 -8.41 -3.65
N PRO A 149 -6.47 -9.54 -3.37
CA PRO A 149 -5.18 -9.53 -2.67
C PRO A 149 -4.09 -8.84 -3.51
N LEU A 150 -3.19 -8.09 -2.86
CA LEU A 150 -2.05 -7.43 -3.48
C LEU A 150 -1.17 -8.43 -4.24
N GLU A 151 -0.96 -9.59 -3.64
CA GLU A 151 -0.15 -10.68 -4.16
C GLU A 151 -0.69 -11.14 -5.52
N ASN A 152 -2.01 -11.26 -5.65
CA ASN A 152 -2.66 -11.60 -6.92
C ASN A 152 -2.54 -10.47 -7.95
N VAL A 153 -2.53 -9.20 -7.52
CA VAL A 153 -2.32 -8.06 -8.42
C VAL A 153 -0.89 -8.08 -8.97
N ILE A 154 0.11 -8.34 -8.11
CA ILE A 154 1.51 -8.47 -8.52
C ILE A 154 1.66 -9.60 -9.54
N ASP A 155 1.17 -10.81 -9.23
CA ASP A 155 1.19 -11.97 -10.13
C ASP A 155 0.50 -11.66 -11.48
N THR A 156 -0.65 -10.99 -11.44
CA THR A 156 -1.36 -10.59 -12.67
C THR A 156 -0.55 -9.58 -13.49
N LEU A 157 0.13 -8.62 -12.85
CA LEU A 157 0.95 -7.62 -13.54
C LEU A 157 2.22 -8.23 -14.15
N GLU A 158 2.77 -9.28 -13.55
CA GLU A 158 3.93 -10.00 -14.09
C GLU A 158 3.58 -10.89 -15.28
N THR A 159 2.43 -11.55 -15.22
CA THR A 159 2.08 -12.63 -16.15
C THR A 159 1.14 -12.21 -17.29
N SER A 160 0.45 -11.07 -17.15
CA SER A 160 -0.56 -10.64 -18.12
C SER A 160 -0.01 -9.73 -19.22
N ASP A 161 -0.37 -10.03 -20.46
CA ASP A 161 -0.13 -9.15 -21.62
C ASP A 161 -1.16 -8.01 -21.75
N ASN A 162 -2.09 -7.87 -20.81
CA ASN A 162 -3.15 -6.87 -20.89
C ASN A 162 -2.62 -5.46 -20.60
N LYS A 163 -2.38 -4.70 -21.67
CA LYS A 163 -1.87 -3.31 -21.61
C LYS A 163 -2.71 -2.35 -20.76
N GLN A 164 -3.99 -2.63 -20.54
CA GLN A 164 -4.83 -1.78 -19.70
C GLN A 164 -4.37 -1.81 -18.22
N LEU A 165 -3.75 -2.90 -17.78
CA LEU A 165 -3.26 -3.05 -16.41
C LEU A 165 -2.05 -2.14 -16.12
N ASN A 166 -1.34 -1.64 -17.14
CA ASN A 166 -0.26 -0.67 -17.00
C ASN A 166 -0.73 0.67 -16.40
N ASN A 167 -2.04 0.91 -16.42
CA ASN A 167 -2.64 2.12 -15.85
C ASN A 167 -3.05 1.91 -14.38
N ILE A 168 -2.80 0.75 -13.77
CA ILE A 168 -3.09 0.53 -12.35
C ILE A 168 -2.16 1.41 -11.51
N VAL A 169 -2.76 2.14 -10.57
CA VAL A 169 -2.04 2.89 -9.54
C VAL A 169 -2.49 2.40 -8.18
N LEU A 170 -1.53 2.00 -7.35
CA LEU A 170 -1.79 1.69 -5.95
C LEU A 170 -1.89 2.99 -5.16
N VAL A 171 -3.00 3.17 -4.44
CA VAL A 171 -3.27 4.35 -3.63
C VAL A 171 -3.03 4.00 -2.16
N PRO A 172 -1.97 4.53 -1.53
CA PRO A 172 -1.65 4.28 -0.13
C PRO A 172 -2.76 4.77 0.80
N SER A 173 -2.83 4.18 2.01
CA SER A 173 -3.74 4.65 3.06
C SER A 173 -3.42 6.09 3.48
N GLN A 174 -4.41 6.79 4.02
CA GLN A 174 -4.22 8.17 4.47
C GLN A 174 -3.14 8.28 5.56
N GLU A 175 -3.08 7.28 6.43
CA GLU A 175 -2.06 7.14 7.47
C GLU A 175 -0.64 7.03 6.87
N SER A 176 -0.46 6.17 5.85
CA SER A 176 0.82 6.00 5.16
C SER A 176 1.26 7.31 4.49
N ILE A 177 0.34 8.03 3.85
CA ILE A 177 0.61 9.34 3.24
C ILE A 177 1.09 10.33 4.30
N SER A 178 0.36 10.45 5.41
CA SER A 178 0.73 11.37 6.50
C SER A 178 2.08 11.01 7.13
N PHE A 179 2.37 9.71 7.29
CA PHE A 179 3.68 9.25 7.78
C PHE A 179 4.81 9.66 6.83
N ILE A 180 4.69 9.39 5.52
CA ILE A 180 5.69 9.77 4.52
C ILE A 180 5.93 11.29 4.50
N GLN A 181 4.86 12.09 4.56
CA GLN A 181 4.95 13.55 4.65
C GLN A 181 5.71 14.00 5.91
N SER A 182 5.49 13.34 7.05
CA SER A 182 6.18 13.65 8.30
C SER A 182 7.70 13.39 8.23
N LEU A 183 8.12 12.34 7.50
CA LEU A 183 9.53 12.02 7.28
C LEU A 183 10.21 13.07 6.40
N GLN A 184 9.52 13.55 5.36
CA GLN A 184 10.02 14.62 4.47
C GLN A 184 10.16 15.96 5.19
N ASN A 185 9.25 16.27 6.12
CA ASN A 185 9.33 17.50 6.91
C ASN A 185 10.46 17.45 7.95
N SER A 186 10.66 16.30 8.60
CA SER A 186 11.73 16.09 9.58
C SER A 186 13.13 16.21 8.96
N SER A 187 13.30 15.74 7.72
CA SER A 187 14.56 15.83 6.96
C SER A 187 14.90 17.24 6.46
N ARG A 188 13.91 18.14 6.37
CA ARG A 188 14.10 19.56 6.02
C ARG A 188 14.48 20.47 7.20
N GLN A 189 14.30 20.02 8.44
CA GLN A 189 14.66 20.79 9.65
C GLN A 189 16.10 20.52 10.15
N GLY A 190 16.88 19.71 9.44
CA GLY A 190 18.24 19.30 9.83
C GLY A 190 19.40 20.11 9.26
N THR A 191 19.19 21.26 8.61
CA THR A 191 20.31 22.14 8.20
C THR A 191 20.73 23.03 9.37
N PRO A 192 21.98 22.93 9.88
CA PRO A 192 22.51 23.92 10.81
C PRO A 192 22.55 25.28 10.10
N GLN A 193 21.80 26.25 10.63
CA GLN A 193 22.01 27.66 10.31
C GLN A 193 23.48 27.99 10.57
N ALA A 194 24.22 28.32 9.52
CA ALA A 194 25.57 28.83 9.66
C ALA A 194 25.52 30.10 10.55
N PRO A 195 26.37 30.20 11.59
CA PRO A 195 26.40 31.38 12.43
C PRO A 195 26.79 32.59 11.57
N ALA A 196 26.01 33.66 11.67
CA ALA A 196 26.31 34.94 11.04
C ALA A 196 27.64 35.47 11.60
N THR A 197 28.70 35.40 10.80
CA THR A 197 29.99 36.00 11.14
C THR A 197 29.84 37.52 11.12
N ASN A 198 29.70 38.11 12.31
CA ASN A 198 29.86 39.56 12.50
C ASN A 198 31.26 39.96 12.04
N ARG A 199 31.31 40.64 10.90
CA ARG A 199 32.53 41.22 10.35
C ARG A 199 32.71 42.60 11.00
N PRO A 200 33.78 42.85 11.79
CA PRO A 200 34.01 44.18 12.34
C PRO A 200 34.42 45.12 11.19
N GLN A 201 33.80 46.28 11.14
CA GLN A 201 34.25 47.40 10.32
C GLN A 201 35.57 47.91 10.87
N ASN A 202 36.60 47.96 10.02
CA ASN A 202 37.73 48.84 10.16
C ASN A 202 38.25 49.22 8.78
#